data_AF-A0A916QV19-F1
#
_entry.id   AF-A0A916QV19-F1
#
_cell.length_a   1.000
_cell.length_b   1.000
_cell.length_c   1.000
_cell.angle_alpha   90.00
_cell.angle_beta   90.00
_cell.angle_gamma   90.00
#
_symmetry.space_group_name_H-M   'P 1'
#
loop_
_entity.id
_entity.type
_entity.pdbx_description
1 polymer ?
#
loop_
_entity_poly.entity_id
_entity_poly.type
_entity_poly.pdbx_seq_one_letter_code
_entity_poly.pdbx_strand_id
1 'polypeptide(L)'
;MEVIFTRTDDTAERIIDVSPDSKLGESREAVQMLLGLPETPPYKLVLERTEEELKDNLTFKQAGIQDNDKLILSPPTDKKTPPPEPTPAPTPAPTPAPTPSPPTPSPPPSPLDWRTAVIIGGVIGVFGLVSLVLSQNRVVVIEPTPKPSPIPPASPKPSPVKSPAPPQRPPEPSISRQKAVNLIQKYLEAKKVMFAPPYNRQVLAEIATSEFYEKAVGAIDWLQSNGAYYRYNVQRVDSVQEFVSEGNEAAIKVRITEDYTLYNSDGSVDRSSSNFKTLTVIYNMRLINGNLKIYASKVI
;
A
#
# COMPACT_ATOMS: atom_id res chain seq x y z
N MET A 1 -28.44 -12.77 -3.06
CA MET A 1 -29.52 -11.81 -2.71
C MET A 1 -28.87 -10.47 -2.53
N GLU A 2 -29.47 -9.42 -3.07
CA GLU A 2 -28.92 -8.07 -3.02
C GLU A 2 -29.20 -7.47 -1.64
N VAL A 3 -28.17 -6.94 -0.98
CA VAL A 3 -28.30 -6.25 0.31
C VAL A 3 -27.65 -4.89 0.19
N ILE A 4 -28.33 -3.88 0.71
CA ILE A 4 -27.89 -2.48 0.65
C ILE A 4 -27.19 -2.17 1.96
N PHE A 5 -25.96 -1.68 1.90
CA PHE A 5 -25.21 -1.25 3.06
C PHE A 5 -24.98 0.26 3.02
N THR A 6 -25.32 0.95 4.11
CA THR A 6 -25.15 2.41 4.23
C THR A 6 -24.37 2.77 5.49
N ARG A 7 -23.72 3.93 5.46
CA ARG A 7 -23.18 4.57 6.68
C ARG A 7 -24.32 5.16 7.49
N THR A 8 -24.16 5.26 8.82
CA THR A 8 -25.13 5.98 9.68
C THR A 8 -25.33 7.46 9.32
N ASP A 9 -24.40 8.07 8.58
CA ASP A 9 -24.51 9.46 8.11
C ASP A 9 -25.09 9.59 6.69
N ASP A 10 -25.53 8.47 6.07
CA ASP A 10 -26.07 8.38 4.70
C ASP A 10 -25.16 8.95 3.60
N THR A 11 -23.88 9.17 3.90
CA THR A 11 -22.94 9.76 2.92
C THR A 11 -22.42 8.76 1.90
N ALA A 12 -22.57 7.45 2.15
CA ALA A 12 -22.12 6.40 1.24
C ALA A 12 -22.99 5.14 1.35
N GLU A 13 -23.31 4.56 0.20
CA GLU A 13 -24.12 3.35 0.05
C GLU A 13 -23.44 2.35 -0.91
N ARG A 14 -23.59 1.05 -0.66
CA ARG A 14 -23.11 -0.05 -1.51
C ARG A 14 -24.16 -1.15 -1.59
N ILE A 15 -24.41 -1.64 -2.80
CA ILE A 15 -25.25 -2.81 -3.05
C ILE A 15 -24.32 -3.99 -3.26
N ILE A 16 -24.53 -5.08 -2.52
CA ILE A 16 -23.71 -6.29 -2.62
C ILE A 16 -24.62 -7.49 -2.79
N ASP A 17 -24.30 -8.34 -3.78
CA ASP A 17 -24.91 -9.66 -3.90
C ASP A 17 -24.22 -10.62 -2.92
N VAL A 18 -25.00 -11.11 -1.94
CA VAL A 18 -24.52 -11.98 -0.87
C VAL A 18 -25.23 -13.33 -0.89
N SER A 19 -24.50 -14.37 -0.49
CA SER A 19 -25.12 -15.68 -0.25
C SER A 19 -25.92 -15.63 1.07
N PRO A 20 -27.15 -16.15 1.11
CA PRO A 20 -27.94 -16.22 2.35
C PRO A 20 -27.22 -16.96 3.50
N ASP A 21 -26.31 -17.87 3.17
CA ASP A 21 -25.56 -18.68 4.15
C ASP A 21 -24.21 -18.04 4.55
N SER A 22 -23.84 -16.89 3.98
CA SER A 22 -22.64 -16.13 4.38
C SER A 22 -22.81 -15.49 5.76
N LYS A 23 -21.71 -15.40 6.52
CA LYS A 23 -21.70 -14.75 7.84
C LYS A 23 -21.74 -13.23 7.74
N LEU A 24 -22.44 -12.61 8.69
CA LEU A 24 -22.57 -11.15 8.77
C LEU A 24 -21.24 -10.47 9.12
N GLY A 25 -20.43 -11.05 10.00
CA GLY A 25 -19.12 -10.47 10.37
C GLY A 25 -18.17 -10.33 9.18
N GLU A 26 -18.10 -11.37 8.33
CA GLU A 26 -17.26 -11.37 7.12
C GLU A 26 -17.72 -10.31 6.11
N SER A 27 -19.04 -10.18 5.95
CA SER A 27 -19.62 -9.20 5.03
C SER A 27 -19.50 -7.77 5.55
N ARG A 28 -19.69 -7.56 6.86
CA ARG A 28 -19.47 -6.28 7.51
C ARG A 28 -18.05 -5.79 7.26
N GLU A 29 -17.04 -6.61 7.50
CA GLU A 29 -15.64 -6.22 7.30
C GLU A 29 -15.39 -5.76 5.87
N ALA A 30 -15.86 -6.53 4.88
CA ALA A 30 -15.76 -6.15 3.48
C ALA A 30 -16.46 -4.81 3.17
N VAL A 31 -17.68 -4.63 3.69
CA VAL A 31 -18.48 -3.42 3.47
C VAL A 31 -17.90 -2.19 4.15
N GLN A 32 -17.41 -2.35 5.39
CA GLN A 32 -16.83 -1.27 6.20
C GLN A 32 -15.67 -0.63 5.43
N MET A 33 -14.84 -1.45 4.78
CA MET A 33 -13.78 -0.97 3.89
C MET A 33 -14.32 -0.34 2.61
N LEU A 34 -15.32 -0.94 1.94
CA LEU A 34 -15.93 -0.38 0.72
C LEU A 34 -16.59 1.00 0.94
N LEU A 35 -16.98 1.29 2.18
CA LEU A 35 -17.53 2.57 2.64
C LEU A 35 -16.47 3.53 3.21
N GLY A 36 -15.19 3.14 3.23
CA GLY A 36 -14.09 3.95 3.73
C GLY A 36 -14.11 4.19 5.25
N LEU A 37 -14.67 3.25 6.01
CA LEU A 37 -14.73 3.28 7.47
C LEU A 37 -13.51 2.54 8.08
N PRO A 38 -13.00 2.96 9.25
CA PRO A 38 -11.87 2.30 9.90
C PRO A 38 -12.27 0.90 10.39
N GLU A 39 -11.46 -0.14 10.16
CA GLU A 39 -11.75 -1.54 10.55
C GLU A 39 -11.90 -1.75 12.07
N THR A 40 -11.10 -1.02 12.85
CA THR A 40 -11.09 -1.11 14.30
C THR A 40 -11.44 0.24 14.94
N PRO A 41 -12.39 0.27 15.90
CA PRO A 41 -13.16 -0.88 16.39
C PRO A 41 -14.28 -1.27 15.39
N PRO A 42 -14.74 -2.53 15.39
CA PRO A 42 -15.71 -3.00 14.40
C PRO A 42 -17.01 -2.21 14.51
N TYR A 43 -17.56 -1.81 13.36
CA TYR A 43 -18.88 -1.20 13.32
C TYR A 43 -19.94 -2.27 13.64
N LYS A 44 -21.09 -1.81 14.08
CA LYS A 44 -22.25 -2.66 14.31
C LYS A 44 -23.13 -2.65 13.06
N LEU A 45 -23.65 -3.81 12.70
CA LEU A 45 -24.68 -3.91 11.68
C LEU A 45 -26.04 -3.72 12.34
N VAL A 46 -26.81 -2.74 11.85
CA VAL A 46 -28.18 -2.50 12.29
C VAL A 46 -29.11 -2.68 11.10
N LEU A 47 -30.14 -3.51 11.24
CA LEU A 47 -31.14 -3.68 10.19
C LEU A 47 -32.11 -2.50 10.19
N GLU A 48 -32.18 -1.73 9.11
CA GLU A 48 -32.96 -0.49 9.05
C GLU A 48 -34.44 -0.70 9.42
N ARG A 49 -35.07 -1.76 8.90
CA ARG A 49 -36.51 -2.00 9.10
C ARG A 49 -36.90 -2.37 10.54
N THR A 50 -35.98 -2.91 11.34
CA THR A 50 -36.26 -3.35 12.73
C THR A 50 -35.44 -2.61 13.77
N GLU A 51 -34.46 -1.82 13.35
CA GLU A 51 -33.43 -1.18 14.19
C GLU A 51 -32.65 -2.17 15.08
N GLU A 52 -32.69 -3.47 14.74
CA GLU A 52 -32.04 -4.51 15.52
C GLU A 52 -30.54 -4.58 15.19
N GLU A 53 -29.70 -4.59 16.25
CA GLU A 53 -28.27 -4.88 16.13
C GLU A 53 -28.05 -6.37 15.83
N LEU A 54 -27.45 -6.64 14.68
CA LEU A 54 -27.20 -7.99 14.22
C LEU A 54 -25.83 -8.48 14.69
N LYS A 55 -25.76 -9.75 15.07
CA LYS A 55 -24.52 -10.38 15.54
C LYS A 55 -23.73 -10.98 14.38
N ASP A 56 -22.41 -10.77 14.42
CA ASP A 56 -21.47 -11.22 13.40
C ASP A 56 -21.48 -12.72 13.10
N ASN A 57 -21.80 -13.53 14.12
CA ASN A 57 -21.78 -14.99 14.03
C ASN A 57 -23.02 -15.56 13.32
N LEU A 58 -24.03 -14.74 13.05
CA LEU A 58 -25.21 -15.13 12.29
C LEU A 58 -24.92 -15.09 10.79
N THR A 59 -25.60 -15.95 10.06
CA THR A 59 -25.74 -15.84 8.60
C THR A 59 -26.84 -14.85 8.23
N PHE A 60 -26.85 -14.35 7.00
CA PHE A 60 -27.94 -13.49 6.51
C PHE A 60 -29.32 -14.14 6.68
N LYS A 61 -29.42 -15.43 6.38
CA LYS A 61 -30.63 -16.23 6.54
C LYS A 61 -31.05 -16.37 8.01
N GLN A 62 -30.10 -16.61 8.92
CA GLN A 62 -30.39 -16.72 10.36
C GLN A 62 -30.81 -15.39 10.98
N ALA A 63 -30.28 -14.28 10.47
CA ALA A 63 -30.67 -12.93 10.86
C ALA A 63 -31.99 -12.47 10.19
N GLY A 64 -32.60 -13.31 9.35
CA GLY A 64 -33.86 -12.99 8.68
C GLY A 64 -33.77 -11.89 7.63
N ILE A 65 -32.56 -11.60 7.14
CA ILE A 65 -32.33 -10.58 6.11
C ILE A 65 -32.88 -11.08 4.77
N GLN A 66 -33.57 -10.20 4.08
CA GLN A 66 -34.23 -10.44 2.80
C GLN A 66 -33.52 -9.69 1.66
N ASP A 67 -33.92 -10.01 0.44
CA ASP A 67 -33.47 -9.30 -0.75
C ASP A 67 -33.90 -7.82 -0.69
N ASN A 68 -32.97 -6.92 -1.01
CA ASN A 68 -33.06 -5.46 -0.91
C ASN A 68 -33.22 -4.88 0.50
N ASP A 69 -32.98 -5.67 1.56
CA ASP A 69 -32.90 -5.11 2.91
C ASP A 69 -31.70 -4.14 3.04
N LYS A 70 -31.89 -3.08 3.83
CA LYS A 70 -30.86 -2.09 4.14
C LYS A 70 -30.23 -2.32 5.51
N LEU A 71 -28.91 -2.44 5.53
CA LEU A 71 -28.08 -2.57 6.72
C LEU A 71 -27.26 -1.28 6.94
N ILE A 72 -27.35 -0.75 8.14
CA ILE A 72 -26.65 0.48 8.56
C ILE A 72 -25.41 0.08 9.35
N LEU A 73 -24.25 0.60 8.95
CA LEU A 73 -23.01 0.48 9.71
C LEU A 73 -22.91 1.63 10.70
N SER A 74 -23.05 1.31 11.99
CA SER A 74 -22.95 2.28 13.09
C SER A 74 -21.66 2.14 13.89
N PRO A 75 -21.04 3.26 14.30
CA PRO A 75 -19.80 3.21 15.06
C PRO A 75 -20.06 2.55 16.42
N PRO A 76 -19.07 1.83 16.97
CA PRO A 76 -19.16 1.28 18.30
C PRO A 76 -19.38 2.43 19.29
N THR A 77 -20.51 2.39 20.00
CA THR A 77 -20.79 3.39 21.03
C THR A 77 -19.82 3.15 22.17
N ASP A 78 -18.88 4.06 22.39
CA ASP A 78 -18.14 4.12 23.64
C ASP A 78 -19.18 4.27 24.75
N LYS A 79 -19.40 3.19 25.52
CA LYS A 79 -20.12 3.30 26.79
C LYS A 79 -19.32 4.28 27.62
N LYS A 80 -19.77 5.54 27.69
CA LYS A 80 -19.30 6.49 28.70
C LYS A 80 -19.53 5.84 30.06
N THR A 81 -18.44 5.35 30.65
CA THR A 81 -18.35 5.05 32.07
C THR A 81 -18.89 6.26 32.83
N PRO A 82 -19.87 6.10 33.74
CA PRO A 82 -20.35 7.23 34.54
C PRO A 82 -19.17 7.85 35.29
N PRO A 83 -19.11 9.19 35.38
CA PRO A 83 -17.97 9.91 35.94
C PRO A 83 -17.71 9.45 37.38
N PRO A 84 -16.45 9.19 37.77
CA PRO A 84 -16.11 8.88 39.15
C PRO A 84 -16.39 10.09 40.04
N GLU A 85 -16.99 9.82 41.20
CA GLU A 85 -17.26 10.78 42.26
C GLU A 85 -15.96 11.47 42.71
N PRO A 86 -15.93 12.80 42.88
CA PRO A 86 -14.69 13.54 43.12
C PRO A 86 -14.12 13.20 44.50
N THR A 87 -12.99 12.51 44.50
CA THR A 87 -12.16 12.32 45.69
C THR A 87 -11.32 13.57 45.94
N PRO A 88 -11.32 14.16 47.16
CA PRO A 88 -10.49 15.33 47.47
C PRO A 88 -9.00 14.96 47.48
N ALA A 89 -8.18 15.85 46.92
CA ALA A 89 -6.71 15.78 46.86
C ALA A 89 -6.10 16.89 47.74
N PRO A 90 -4.77 16.95 48.00
CA PRO A 90 -3.69 15.94 47.85
C PRO A 90 -2.74 15.84 49.08
N THR A 91 -1.83 14.87 49.07
CA THR A 91 -0.43 15.08 49.53
C THR A 91 0.52 14.29 48.62
N PRO A 92 1.50 14.92 47.94
CA PRO A 92 2.41 14.20 47.04
C PRO A 92 3.61 13.61 47.79
N ALA A 93 3.96 12.37 47.43
CA ALA A 93 5.29 11.81 47.63
C ALA A 93 5.89 11.47 46.25
N PRO A 94 7.18 11.75 45.99
CA PRO A 94 7.81 11.41 44.72
C PRO A 94 8.18 9.92 44.67
N THR A 95 7.81 9.24 43.57
CA THR A 95 8.10 7.81 43.33
C THR A 95 8.58 7.63 41.89
N PRO A 96 9.58 6.74 41.63
CA PRO A 96 10.58 6.91 40.59
C PRO A 96 10.16 6.47 39.18
N ALA A 97 11.02 6.83 38.21
CA ALA A 97 10.84 6.64 36.77
C ALA A 97 10.69 5.16 36.36
N PRO A 98 9.73 4.80 35.49
CA PRO A 98 9.56 3.44 35.02
C PRO A 98 10.61 3.04 33.98
N THR A 99 11.12 1.83 34.16
CA THR A 99 11.94 1.07 33.20
C THR A 99 11.12 0.71 31.95
N PRO A 100 11.67 0.81 30.73
CA PRO A 100 10.94 0.48 29.50
C PRO A 100 10.63 -1.01 29.39
N SER A 101 9.38 -1.33 29.05
CA SER A 101 8.91 -2.68 28.75
C SER A 101 9.45 -3.22 27.42
N PRO A 102 9.69 -4.54 27.30
CA PRO A 102 10.12 -5.17 26.05
C PRO A 102 9.04 -5.07 24.96
N PRO A 103 9.43 -5.02 23.67
CA PRO A 103 8.47 -4.91 22.57
C PRO A 103 7.63 -6.19 22.43
N THR A 104 6.32 -6.01 22.44
CA THR A 104 5.31 -7.04 22.16
C THR A 104 5.46 -7.56 20.73
N PRO A 105 5.39 -8.89 20.49
CA PRO A 105 5.43 -9.45 19.13
C PRO A 105 4.26 -8.95 18.28
N SER A 106 4.54 -8.59 17.02
CA SER A 106 3.54 -8.11 16.07
C SER A 106 2.49 -9.19 15.75
N PRO A 107 1.19 -8.82 15.65
CA PRO A 107 0.13 -9.74 15.27
C PRO A 107 0.27 -10.20 13.81
N PRO A 108 -0.28 -11.38 13.46
CA PRO A 108 -0.29 -11.88 12.09
C PRO A 108 -1.06 -10.93 11.15
N PRO A 109 -0.70 -10.87 9.86
CA PRO A 109 -1.29 -9.93 8.90
C PRO A 109 -2.79 -10.21 8.68
N SER A 110 -3.60 -9.16 8.73
CA SER A 110 -5.05 -9.16 8.52
C SER A 110 -5.44 -9.50 7.06
N PRO A 111 -6.59 -10.14 6.80
CA PRO A 111 -6.87 -10.77 5.49
C PRO A 111 -7.33 -9.84 4.35
N LEU A 112 -7.48 -8.53 4.53
CA LEU A 112 -8.40 -7.77 3.66
C LEU A 112 -7.90 -6.45 3.07
N ASP A 113 -6.64 -6.37 2.62
CA ASP A 113 -6.28 -5.34 1.62
C ASP A 113 -5.41 -5.87 0.46
N TRP A 114 -5.31 -7.19 0.33
CA TRP A 114 -4.50 -7.78 -0.75
C TRP A 114 -5.19 -7.65 -2.13
N ARG A 115 -6.53 -7.57 -2.21
CA ARG A 115 -7.27 -7.33 -3.46
C ARG A 115 -6.90 -5.99 -4.12
N THR A 116 -6.68 -4.95 -3.32
CA THR A 116 -6.16 -3.65 -3.79
C THR A 116 -4.64 -3.68 -3.95
N ALA A 117 -3.92 -4.39 -3.07
CA ALA A 117 -2.45 -4.46 -3.08
C ALA A 117 -1.85 -5.21 -4.29
N VAL A 118 -2.53 -6.24 -4.81
CA VAL A 118 -2.06 -7.06 -5.95
C VAL A 118 -2.03 -6.27 -7.24
N ILE A 119 -3.07 -5.49 -7.43
CA ILE A 119 -3.35 -4.81 -8.68
C ILE A 119 -2.30 -3.74 -8.97
N ILE A 120 -1.95 -2.94 -7.96
CA ILE A 120 -1.27 -1.65 -8.14
C ILE A 120 0.25 -1.77 -7.98
N GLY A 121 0.75 -2.99 -7.74
CA GLY A 121 2.19 -3.30 -7.62
C GLY A 121 2.66 -3.53 -6.18
N GLY A 122 2.00 -4.42 -5.43
CA GLY A 122 2.46 -4.81 -4.10
C GLY A 122 2.41 -3.65 -3.10
N VAL A 123 1.28 -2.96 -2.99
CA VAL A 123 1.09 -1.97 -1.91
C VAL A 123 0.78 -2.72 -0.64
N ILE A 124 1.79 -3.09 0.13
CA ILE A 124 1.53 -3.47 1.51
C ILE A 124 1.39 -2.19 2.33
N GLY A 125 0.19 -2.01 2.89
CA GLY A 125 -0.12 -0.98 3.87
C GLY A 125 0.97 -0.88 4.95
N VAL A 126 1.28 0.37 5.29
CA VAL A 126 2.37 0.80 6.15
C VAL A 126 2.24 0.22 7.57
N PHE A 127 3.32 -0.40 8.07
CA PHE A 127 3.71 -0.31 9.48
C PHE A 127 5.24 -0.19 9.59
N GLY A 128 5.66 0.90 10.24
CA GLY A 128 7.00 1.37 10.65
C GLY A 128 8.26 0.58 10.26
N LEU A 129 9.20 1.23 9.55
CA LEU A 129 10.33 1.97 10.15
C LEU A 129 11.34 2.47 9.08
N VAL A 130 11.98 3.59 9.41
CA VAL A 130 12.98 4.38 8.65
C VAL A 130 12.43 5.22 7.49
N SER A 131 11.95 6.41 7.86
CA SER A 131 11.77 7.53 6.95
C SER A 131 13.13 8.03 6.44
N LEU A 132 13.52 7.72 5.20
CA LEU A 132 14.35 8.65 4.44
C LEU A 132 13.42 9.79 4.03
N VAL A 133 13.35 10.81 4.89
CA VAL A 133 12.54 12.01 4.66
C VAL A 133 13.17 12.79 3.51
N LEU A 134 12.54 12.75 2.33
CA LEU A 134 12.78 13.75 1.29
C LEU A 134 12.05 15.04 1.71
N SER A 135 12.67 15.79 2.61
CA SER A 135 12.18 17.10 3.03
C SER A 135 12.37 18.09 1.88
N GLN A 136 11.28 18.61 1.35
CA GLN A 136 11.28 19.76 0.46
C GLN A 136 11.53 21.02 1.29
N ASN A 137 12.72 21.62 1.20
CA ASN A 137 12.89 23.06 1.41
C ASN A 137 14.24 23.57 0.88
N ARG A 138 14.24 24.19 -0.30
CA ARG A 138 15.02 25.40 -0.62
C ARG A 138 14.30 26.22 -1.69
N VAL A 139 13.44 27.12 -1.25
CA VAL A 139 13.29 28.47 -1.84
C VAL A 139 14.16 29.35 -0.92
N VAL A 140 14.97 30.33 -1.30
CA VAL A 140 14.94 31.46 -2.26
C VAL A 140 16.44 31.78 -2.52
N VAL A 141 16.93 32.31 -3.64
CA VAL A 141 16.96 33.74 -4.01
C VAL A 141 17.59 33.87 -5.41
N ILE A 142 16.76 34.33 -6.34
CA ILE A 142 16.94 35.15 -7.56
C ILE A 142 18.35 35.54 -8.00
N GLU A 143 18.66 35.28 -9.28
CA GLU A 143 19.36 36.23 -10.15
C GLU A 143 18.85 36.10 -11.59
N PRO A 144 18.37 37.17 -12.25
CA PRO A 144 17.97 37.14 -13.65
C PRO A 144 19.18 37.49 -14.52
N THR A 145 19.43 36.75 -15.61
CA THR A 145 20.49 37.12 -16.56
C THR A 145 20.07 36.75 -17.99
N PRO A 146 20.49 37.54 -18.99
CA PRO A 146 19.62 38.02 -20.05
C PRO A 146 19.77 37.31 -21.40
N LYS A 147 18.84 37.68 -22.28
CA LYS A 147 18.79 37.57 -23.73
C LYS A 147 20.17 37.52 -24.45
N PRO A 148 20.37 36.63 -25.44
CA PRO A 148 21.63 36.54 -26.18
C PRO A 148 21.74 37.57 -27.31
N SER A 149 22.92 38.17 -27.46
CA SER A 149 23.38 38.85 -28.68
C SER A 149 24.90 38.73 -28.82
N PRO A 150 25.44 38.81 -30.06
CA PRO A 150 26.49 37.91 -30.54
C PRO A 150 27.93 38.34 -30.22
N ILE A 151 28.79 37.32 -30.25
CA ILE A 151 30.22 37.26 -29.93
C ILE A 151 31.09 38.04 -30.95
N PRO A 152 32.06 38.86 -30.52
CA PRO A 152 33.25 39.22 -31.29
C PRO A 152 34.45 38.29 -30.96
N PRO A 153 35.38 38.03 -31.90
CA PRO A 153 36.35 36.95 -31.79
C PRO A 153 37.71 37.32 -31.15
N ALA A 154 38.20 36.36 -30.37
CA ALA A 154 39.58 35.90 -30.16
C ALA A 154 40.70 36.82 -29.62
N SER A 155 41.30 36.38 -28.50
CA SER A 155 42.77 36.31 -28.33
C SER A 155 43.16 35.25 -27.28
N PRO A 156 44.25 34.48 -27.48
CA PRO A 156 44.59 33.31 -26.66
C PRO A 156 45.42 33.71 -25.43
N LYS A 157 45.11 33.13 -24.25
CA LYS A 157 45.87 33.33 -23.01
C LYS A 157 46.06 31.96 -22.29
N PRO A 158 47.21 31.70 -21.64
CA PRO A 158 47.85 30.39 -21.63
C PRO A 158 47.24 29.40 -20.64
N SER A 159 47.48 28.12 -20.94
CA SER A 159 47.02 26.93 -20.23
C SER A 159 47.29 26.98 -18.71
N PRO A 160 46.31 26.60 -17.87
CA PRO A 160 46.54 26.45 -16.43
C PRO A 160 47.22 25.11 -16.14
N VAL A 161 48.26 25.19 -15.32
CA VAL A 161 49.00 24.07 -14.72
C VAL A 161 48.01 23.13 -14.01
N LYS A 162 48.12 21.83 -14.31
CA LYS A 162 47.33 20.75 -13.70
C LYS A 162 47.62 20.67 -12.20
N SER A 163 46.70 21.15 -11.37
CA SER A 163 46.70 20.85 -9.93
C SER A 163 46.32 19.37 -9.73
N PRO A 164 47.00 18.59 -8.87
CA PRO A 164 46.65 17.20 -8.63
C PRO A 164 45.25 17.11 -8.04
N ALA A 165 44.37 16.34 -8.67
CA ALA A 165 43.06 16.02 -8.12
C ALA A 165 43.24 15.34 -6.74
N PRO A 166 42.42 15.68 -5.72
CA PRO A 166 42.40 14.93 -4.46
C PRO A 166 42.22 13.43 -4.73
N PRO A 167 42.76 12.54 -3.87
CA PRO A 167 42.58 11.10 -4.02
C PRO A 167 41.09 10.79 -4.18
N GLN A 168 40.68 10.36 -5.38
CA GLN A 168 39.32 9.91 -5.61
C GLN A 168 39.13 8.65 -4.78
N ARG A 169 38.32 8.77 -3.73
CA ARG A 169 37.87 7.65 -2.91
C ARG A 169 37.29 6.60 -3.88
N PRO A 170 37.62 5.30 -3.74
CA PRO A 170 37.06 4.26 -4.59
C PRO A 170 35.53 4.42 -4.65
N PRO A 171 34.89 4.32 -5.82
CA PRO A 171 33.44 4.40 -5.91
C PRO A 171 32.86 3.29 -5.03
N GLU A 172 32.22 3.68 -3.93
CA GLU A 172 31.46 2.75 -3.11
C GLU A 172 30.40 2.08 -4.01
N PRO A 173 30.07 0.80 -3.79
CA PRO A 173 29.11 0.07 -4.61
C PRO A 173 27.75 0.74 -4.49
N SER A 174 27.45 1.65 -5.42
CA SER A 174 26.19 2.39 -5.47
C SER A 174 25.26 1.70 -6.45
N ILE A 175 24.01 1.58 -6.05
CA ILE A 175 22.97 1.04 -6.92
C ILE A 175 22.74 2.08 -8.02
N SER A 176 22.84 1.67 -9.29
CA SER A 176 22.56 2.57 -10.40
C SER A 176 21.05 2.68 -10.65
N ARG A 177 20.61 3.86 -11.11
CA ARG A 177 19.21 4.09 -11.53
C ARG A 177 18.74 3.06 -12.55
N GLN A 178 19.58 2.73 -13.53
CA GLN A 178 19.22 1.75 -14.56
C GLN A 178 19.03 0.34 -13.97
N LYS A 179 19.86 -0.07 -13.00
CA LYS A 179 19.71 -1.36 -12.32
C LYS A 179 18.39 -1.43 -11.55
N ALA A 180 17.98 -0.34 -10.91
CA ALA A 180 16.69 -0.23 -10.22
C ALA A 180 15.50 -0.30 -11.20
N VAL A 181 15.56 0.43 -12.33
CA VAL A 181 14.52 0.36 -13.37
C VAL A 181 14.40 -1.04 -13.95
N ASN A 182 15.52 -1.70 -14.25
CA ASN A 182 15.52 -3.08 -14.76
C ASN A 182 14.89 -4.05 -13.75
N LEU A 183 15.13 -3.86 -12.45
CA LEU A 183 14.50 -4.67 -11.41
C LEU A 183 12.97 -4.49 -11.37
N ILE A 184 12.48 -3.25 -11.50
CA ILE A 184 11.04 -2.97 -11.57
C ILE A 184 10.43 -3.60 -12.82
N GLN A 185 11.09 -3.52 -13.98
CA GLN A 185 10.62 -4.16 -15.19
C GLN A 185 10.51 -5.68 -15.02
N LYS A 186 11.53 -6.31 -14.43
CA LYS A 186 11.46 -7.75 -14.06
C LYS A 186 10.28 -8.05 -13.14
N TYR A 187 10.04 -7.21 -12.14
CA TYR A 187 8.90 -7.37 -11.25
C TYR A 187 7.55 -7.26 -11.97
N LEU A 188 7.39 -6.29 -12.87
CA LEU A 188 6.18 -6.16 -13.67
C LEU A 188 5.94 -7.41 -14.54
N GLU A 189 6.97 -7.90 -15.24
CA GLU A 189 6.85 -9.14 -16.01
C GLU A 189 6.53 -10.37 -15.12
N ALA A 190 7.09 -10.42 -13.92
CA ALA A 190 6.76 -11.46 -12.94
C ALA A 190 5.28 -11.43 -12.52
N LYS A 191 4.65 -10.24 -12.39
CA LYS A 191 3.22 -10.13 -12.08
C LYS A 191 2.35 -10.92 -13.06
N LYS A 192 2.70 -10.92 -14.35
CA LYS A 192 1.93 -11.60 -15.41
C LYS A 192 1.85 -13.12 -15.21
N VAL A 193 2.88 -13.73 -14.62
CA VAL A 193 2.98 -15.19 -14.45
C VAL A 193 2.66 -15.66 -13.05
N MET A 194 2.82 -14.80 -12.03
CA MET A 194 2.55 -15.15 -10.64
C MET A 194 1.10 -14.91 -10.23
N PHE A 195 0.41 -13.95 -10.86
CA PHE A 195 -1.00 -13.64 -10.59
C PHE A 195 -1.98 -14.28 -11.57
N ALA A 196 -1.51 -15.21 -12.39
CA ALA A 196 -2.32 -16.02 -13.29
C ALA A 196 -1.84 -17.48 -13.28
N PRO A 197 -2.68 -18.47 -13.64
CA PRO A 197 -2.24 -19.85 -13.80
C PRO A 197 -0.98 -19.94 -14.66
N PRO A 198 0.06 -20.67 -14.22
CA PRO A 198 0.09 -21.64 -13.12
C PRO A 198 0.48 -21.07 -11.74
N TYR A 199 0.40 -19.76 -11.54
CA TYR A 199 0.76 -19.05 -10.30
C TYR A 199 2.22 -19.24 -9.90
N ASN A 200 3.14 -19.08 -10.87
CA ASN A 200 4.55 -19.33 -10.63
C ASN A 200 5.14 -18.27 -9.68
N ARG A 201 5.29 -18.63 -8.40
CA ARG A 201 5.80 -17.72 -7.35
C ARG A 201 7.32 -17.64 -7.32
N GLN A 202 8.01 -18.63 -7.89
CA GLN A 202 9.47 -18.74 -7.80
C GLN A 202 10.17 -17.55 -8.46
N VAL A 203 9.57 -16.98 -9.51
CA VAL A 203 10.09 -15.78 -10.19
C VAL A 203 10.21 -14.58 -9.23
N LEU A 204 9.41 -14.53 -8.17
CA LEU A 204 9.45 -13.45 -7.20
C LEU A 204 10.65 -13.60 -6.24
N ALA A 205 11.09 -14.83 -5.94
CA ALA A 205 12.20 -15.08 -5.01
C ALA A 205 13.53 -14.47 -5.50
N GLU A 206 13.69 -14.30 -6.81
CA GLU A 206 14.85 -13.62 -7.41
C GLU A 206 14.78 -12.10 -7.30
N ILE A 207 13.56 -11.55 -7.27
CA ILE A 207 13.26 -10.11 -7.41
C ILE A 207 13.04 -9.46 -6.05
N ALA A 208 12.59 -10.23 -5.06
CA ALA A 208 12.14 -9.76 -3.76
C ALA A 208 13.02 -10.26 -2.61
N THR A 209 13.06 -9.48 -1.54
CA THR A 209 13.44 -9.97 -0.20
C THR A 209 12.33 -10.82 0.38
N SER A 210 12.61 -11.57 1.44
CA SER A 210 11.60 -12.41 2.12
C SER A 210 10.39 -11.59 2.58
N GLU A 211 10.62 -10.43 3.20
CA GLU A 211 9.54 -9.55 3.67
C GLU A 211 8.57 -9.09 2.57
N PHE A 212 9.07 -8.84 1.36
CA PHE A 212 8.21 -8.51 0.22
C PHE A 212 7.59 -9.75 -0.41
N TYR A 213 8.34 -10.85 -0.47
CA TYR A 213 7.91 -12.13 -1.00
C TYR A 213 6.70 -12.70 -0.25
N GLU A 214 6.79 -12.83 1.07
CA GLU A 214 5.71 -13.41 1.92
C GLU A 214 4.38 -12.68 1.71
N LYS A 215 4.44 -11.36 1.53
CA LYS A 215 3.26 -10.52 1.34
C LYS A 215 2.62 -10.70 -0.03
N ALA A 216 3.41 -10.84 -1.08
CA ALA A 216 2.91 -11.14 -2.41
C ALA A 216 2.38 -12.59 -2.51
N VAL A 217 2.94 -13.52 -1.74
CA VAL A 217 2.51 -14.92 -1.71
C VAL A 217 1.08 -15.06 -1.22
N GLY A 218 0.68 -14.39 -0.14
CA GLY A 218 -0.71 -14.48 0.37
C GLY A 218 -1.77 -14.06 -0.66
N ALA A 219 -1.42 -13.08 -1.48
CA ALA A 219 -2.23 -12.66 -2.62
C ALA A 219 -2.36 -13.73 -3.71
N ILE A 220 -1.24 -14.38 -4.05
CA ILE A 220 -1.21 -15.47 -5.03
C ILE A 220 -1.99 -16.68 -4.50
N ASP A 221 -1.86 -16.99 -3.21
CA ASP A 221 -2.62 -18.05 -2.54
C ASP A 221 -4.12 -17.84 -2.65
N TRP A 222 -4.58 -16.61 -2.43
CA TRP A 222 -6.00 -16.31 -2.58
C TRP A 222 -6.46 -16.50 -4.02
N LEU A 223 -5.74 -15.96 -5.00
CA LEU A 223 -6.09 -16.07 -6.42
C LEU A 223 -6.22 -17.54 -6.84
N GLN A 224 -5.21 -18.33 -6.48
CA GLN A 224 -5.18 -19.75 -6.74
C GLN A 224 -6.34 -20.50 -6.05
N SER A 225 -6.62 -20.20 -4.79
CA SER A 225 -7.68 -20.86 -4.01
C SER A 225 -9.09 -20.52 -4.51
N ASN A 226 -9.27 -19.33 -5.09
CA ASN A 226 -10.56 -18.86 -5.62
C ASN A 226 -10.70 -19.09 -7.12
N GLY A 227 -9.73 -19.74 -7.77
CA GLY A 227 -9.68 -19.91 -9.23
C GLY A 227 -9.63 -18.58 -10.00
N ALA A 228 -9.33 -17.47 -9.33
CA ALA A 228 -9.34 -16.13 -9.87
C ALA A 228 -7.94 -15.72 -10.36
N TYR A 229 -7.85 -14.88 -11.37
CA TYR A 229 -6.56 -14.49 -11.94
C TYR A 229 -6.57 -13.12 -12.60
N TYR A 230 -5.42 -12.46 -12.60
CA TYR A 230 -5.22 -11.24 -13.36
C TYR A 230 -4.68 -11.54 -14.76
N ARG A 231 -5.15 -10.80 -15.76
CA ARG A 231 -4.42 -10.60 -17.01
C ARG A 231 -3.93 -9.17 -17.08
N TYR A 232 -2.68 -9.00 -17.47
CA TYR A 232 -2.07 -7.71 -17.69
C TYR A 232 -1.78 -7.53 -19.18
N ASN A 233 -2.41 -6.54 -19.81
CA ASN A 233 -2.18 -6.23 -21.23
C ASN A 233 -1.03 -5.23 -21.39
N VAL A 234 -1.03 -4.19 -20.57
CA VAL A 234 -0.01 -3.14 -20.56
C VAL A 234 0.62 -3.12 -19.18
N GLN A 235 1.95 -3.16 -19.14
CA GLN A 235 2.74 -2.84 -17.95
C GLN A 235 4.02 -2.17 -18.38
N ARG A 236 4.17 -0.88 -18.04
CA ARG A 236 5.37 -0.13 -18.42
C ARG A 236 5.71 0.94 -17.40
N VAL A 237 7.00 1.18 -17.25
CA VAL A 237 7.53 2.35 -16.55
C VAL A 237 7.50 3.52 -17.55
N ASP A 238 6.62 4.50 -17.32
CA ASP A 238 6.52 5.70 -18.15
C ASP A 238 7.67 6.67 -17.87
N SER A 239 7.99 6.88 -16.59
CA SER A 239 9.07 7.78 -16.18
C SER A 239 9.63 7.45 -14.81
N VAL A 240 10.87 7.86 -14.56
CA VAL A 240 11.44 7.92 -13.21
C VAL A 240 11.39 9.38 -12.77
N GLN A 241 10.66 9.64 -11.69
CA GLN A 241 10.50 10.97 -11.12
C GLN A 241 11.64 11.30 -10.17
N GLU A 242 12.00 10.35 -9.30
CA GLU A 242 13.06 10.53 -8.29
C GLU A 242 13.86 9.23 -8.15
N PHE A 243 15.15 9.38 -7.86
CA PHE A 243 16.05 8.27 -7.58
C PHE A 243 17.08 8.69 -6.56
N VAL A 244 17.20 7.92 -5.48
CA VAL A 244 18.20 8.11 -4.43
C VAL A 244 18.84 6.76 -4.13
N SER A 245 20.15 6.74 -3.95
CA SER A 245 20.88 5.53 -3.51
C SER A 245 21.93 5.92 -2.49
N GLU A 246 22.04 5.09 -1.46
CA GLU A 246 23.01 5.22 -0.38
C GLU A 246 23.52 3.82 -0.01
N GLY A 247 24.82 3.58 -0.22
CA GLY A 247 25.43 2.27 -0.01
C GLY A 247 24.65 1.14 -0.71
N ASN A 248 24.17 0.19 0.09
CA ASN A 248 23.44 -0.98 -0.38
C ASN A 248 21.93 -0.76 -0.51
N GLU A 249 21.42 0.46 -0.37
CA GLU A 249 20.00 0.78 -0.46
C GLU A 249 19.71 1.79 -1.57
N ALA A 250 18.50 1.70 -2.12
CA ALA A 250 17.99 2.67 -3.09
C ALA A 250 16.47 2.83 -2.99
N ALA A 251 16.01 4.05 -3.23
CA ALA A 251 14.61 4.38 -3.39
C ALA A 251 14.40 4.99 -4.78
N ILE A 252 13.37 4.53 -5.48
CA ILE A 252 13.02 5.04 -6.81
C ILE A 252 11.53 5.33 -6.89
N LYS A 253 11.17 6.55 -7.27
CA LYS A 253 9.79 6.97 -7.54
C LYS A 253 9.57 6.93 -9.04
N VAL A 254 8.64 6.10 -9.49
CA VAL A 254 8.35 5.88 -10.91
C VAL A 254 6.89 6.10 -11.22
N ARG A 255 6.60 6.55 -12.44
CA ARG A 255 5.26 6.54 -13.01
C ARG A 255 5.09 5.25 -13.82
N ILE A 256 4.06 4.46 -13.52
CA ILE A 256 3.78 3.17 -14.17
C ILE A 256 2.38 3.22 -14.76
N THR A 257 2.24 2.80 -16.01
CA THR A 257 0.92 2.53 -16.61
C THR A 257 0.67 1.04 -16.62
N GLU A 258 -0.48 0.63 -16.10
CA GLU A 258 -0.98 -0.74 -16.12
C GLU A 258 -2.39 -0.82 -16.72
N ASP A 259 -2.61 -1.83 -17.54
CA ASP A 259 -3.92 -2.31 -17.97
C ASP A 259 -4.09 -3.73 -17.45
N TYR A 260 -5.02 -3.92 -16.52
CA TYR A 260 -5.24 -5.20 -15.86
C TYR A 260 -6.72 -5.55 -15.78
N THR A 261 -7.01 -6.84 -15.86
CA THR A 261 -8.36 -7.40 -15.75
C THR A 261 -8.34 -8.56 -14.78
N LEU A 262 -9.19 -8.52 -13.75
CA LEU A 262 -9.44 -9.65 -12.85
C LEU A 262 -10.54 -10.53 -13.43
N TYR A 263 -10.25 -11.82 -13.51
CA TYR A 263 -11.20 -12.86 -13.87
C TYR A 263 -11.51 -13.71 -12.63
N ASN A 264 -12.78 -14.02 -12.43
CA ASN A 264 -13.23 -14.99 -11.43
C ASN A 264 -13.04 -16.42 -11.93
N SER A 265 -13.31 -17.41 -11.08
CA SER A 265 -13.21 -18.84 -11.41
C SER A 265 -14.07 -19.28 -12.60
N ASP A 266 -15.20 -18.61 -12.82
CA ASP A 266 -16.10 -18.86 -13.95
C ASP A 266 -15.67 -18.13 -15.24
N GLY A 267 -14.58 -17.36 -15.19
CA GLY A 267 -14.10 -16.54 -16.31
C GLY A 267 -14.86 -15.23 -16.50
N SER A 268 -15.80 -14.89 -15.61
CA SER A 268 -16.42 -13.56 -15.59
C SER A 268 -15.40 -12.49 -15.19
N VAL A 269 -15.56 -11.28 -15.72
CA VAL A 269 -14.69 -10.14 -15.41
C VAL A 269 -15.21 -9.42 -14.18
N ASP A 270 -14.38 -9.31 -13.14
CA ASP A 270 -14.63 -8.38 -12.05
C ASP A 270 -14.22 -6.97 -12.49
N ARG A 271 -15.22 -6.19 -12.93
CA ARG A 271 -15.02 -4.81 -13.39
C ARG A 271 -14.58 -3.85 -12.28
N SER A 272 -14.91 -4.13 -11.02
CA SER A 272 -14.48 -3.30 -9.89
C SER A 272 -12.97 -3.44 -9.62
N SER A 273 -12.43 -4.61 -9.95
CA SER A 273 -11.02 -4.98 -9.81
C SER A 273 -10.28 -4.99 -11.16
N SER A 274 -10.80 -4.30 -12.18
CA SER A 274 -10.21 -4.19 -13.53
C SER A 274 -10.09 -2.73 -13.94
N ASN A 275 -8.94 -2.30 -14.48
CA ASN A 275 -8.77 -0.91 -14.89
C ASN A 275 -7.57 -0.68 -15.81
N PHE A 276 -7.60 0.45 -16.51
CA PHE A 276 -6.45 1.07 -17.16
C PHE A 276 -6.05 2.32 -16.36
N LYS A 277 -4.86 2.33 -15.76
CA LYS A 277 -4.43 3.47 -14.93
C LYS A 277 -2.95 3.72 -14.97
N THR A 278 -2.61 4.98 -14.71
CA THR A 278 -1.24 5.42 -14.47
C THR A 278 -1.06 5.79 -13.01
N LEU A 279 -0.02 5.23 -12.39
CA LEU A 279 0.23 5.26 -10.95
C LEU A 279 1.61 5.84 -10.70
N THR A 280 1.77 6.54 -9.56
CA THR A 280 3.10 6.87 -9.05
C THR A 280 3.45 5.90 -7.93
N VAL A 281 4.55 5.18 -8.07
CA VAL A 281 4.97 4.13 -7.13
C VAL A 281 6.39 4.41 -6.65
N ILE A 282 6.61 4.33 -5.35
CA ILE A 282 7.93 4.30 -4.73
C ILE A 282 8.30 2.84 -4.50
N TYR A 283 9.45 2.42 -5.02
CA TYR A 283 10.06 1.14 -4.69
C TYR A 283 11.31 1.37 -3.84
N ASN A 284 11.42 0.61 -2.74
CA ASN A 284 12.63 0.54 -1.93
C ASN A 284 13.34 -0.78 -2.19
N MET A 285 14.65 -0.69 -2.38
CA MET A 285 15.48 -1.78 -2.84
C MET A 285 16.74 -1.91 -2.00
N ARG A 286 17.21 -3.15 -1.83
CA ARG A 286 18.44 -3.46 -1.11
C ARG A 286 19.32 -4.41 -1.93
N LEU A 287 20.61 -4.16 -1.93
CA LEU A 287 21.63 -5.04 -2.51
C LEU A 287 21.99 -6.12 -1.46
N ILE A 288 21.71 -7.38 -1.77
CA ILE A 288 22.00 -8.55 -0.92
C ILE A 288 22.89 -9.49 -1.73
N ASN A 289 24.13 -9.71 -1.28
CA ASN A 289 25.10 -10.58 -1.97
C ASN A 289 25.25 -10.24 -3.47
N GLY A 290 25.27 -8.95 -3.81
CA GLY A 290 25.37 -8.46 -5.20
C GLY A 290 24.05 -8.41 -5.98
N ASN A 291 22.98 -9.01 -5.45
CA ASN A 291 21.65 -9.05 -6.07
C ASN A 291 20.76 -7.93 -5.51
N LEU A 292 20.26 -7.07 -6.40
CA LEU A 292 19.35 -6.00 -6.02
C LEU A 292 17.94 -6.58 -5.92
N LYS A 293 17.26 -6.35 -4.81
CA LYS A 293 15.92 -6.88 -4.53
C LYS A 293 14.98 -5.80 -4.00
N ILE A 294 13.71 -5.91 -4.34
CA ILE A 294 12.64 -5.06 -3.81
C ILE A 294 12.29 -5.57 -2.42
N TYR A 295 12.20 -4.65 -1.47
CA TYR A 295 11.85 -4.97 -0.09
C TYR A 295 10.57 -4.25 0.38
N ALA A 296 10.23 -3.13 -0.26
CA ALA A 296 8.96 -2.45 -0.04
C ALA A 296 8.52 -1.67 -1.29
N SER A 297 7.21 -1.46 -1.43
CA SER A 297 6.64 -0.52 -2.38
C SER A 297 5.42 0.21 -1.83
N LYS A 298 5.18 1.41 -2.34
CA LYS A 298 4.07 2.27 -1.95
C LYS A 298 3.56 3.08 -3.14
N VAL A 299 2.25 3.08 -3.35
CA VAL A 299 1.59 3.97 -4.32
C VAL A 299 1.31 5.32 -3.65
N ILE A 300 1.48 6.40 -4.41
CA ILE A 300 1.23 7.79 -4.00
C ILE A 300 -0.07 8.27 -4.62
#